data_AF-H2XS02-F1
#
_entry.id   AF-H2XS02-F1
#
_cell.length_a   1.000
_cell.length_b   1.000
_cell.length_c   1.000
_cell.angle_alpha   90.00
_cell.angle_beta   90.00
_cell.angle_gamma   90.00
#
_symmetry.space_group_name_H-M   'P 1'
#
loop_
_entity.id
_entity.type
_entity.pdbx_description
1 polymer ?
#
loop_
_entity_poly.entity_id
_entity_poly.type
_entity_poly.pdbx_seq_one_letter_code
_entity_poly.pdbx_strand_id
1 'polypeptide(L)'
;MDSSIQMRLYSLSKRQFVLVFFTFIAGFLLSVFTGFAGPAIISTTHVNTSHLSEPPTSIASGPFKFFSPVLSTFNQQIWLLANLHIQNPTGATFGQPFQLSVTMFAIGEDGAGSAGLSVHVRERTLLCHGQGWCEPIVVLHLGYLEYTKFRVSVSFDGLQNISYPVNDVQFEFKTYNPVFTQVEVWFRFAFLVATFIVTCLFAHTLRKY
;
A
#
# COMPACT_ATOMS: atom_id res chain seq x y z
N MET A 1 -3.56 -60.45 -3.21
CA MET A 1 -4.89 -59.99 -2.74
C MET A 1 -4.75 -58.50 -2.53
N ASP A 2 -5.08 -57.74 -3.56
CA ASP A 2 -4.88 -56.30 -3.62
C ASP A 2 -5.89 -55.60 -2.69
N SER A 3 -5.43 -55.12 -1.54
CA SER A 3 -6.19 -54.20 -0.72
C SER A 3 -6.19 -52.82 -1.38
N SER A 4 -7.01 -52.65 -2.42
CA SER A 4 -7.22 -51.34 -3.02
C SER A 4 -7.85 -50.41 -1.98
N ILE A 5 -7.10 -49.39 -1.55
CA ILE A 5 -7.56 -48.41 -0.57
C ILE A 5 -8.86 -47.79 -1.07
N GLN A 6 -9.98 -48.10 -0.40
CA GLN A 6 -11.28 -47.58 -0.79
C GLN A 6 -11.34 -46.11 -0.39
N MET A 7 -11.07 -45.21 -1.34
CA MET A 7 -11.13 -43.77 -1.07
C MET A 7 -12.54 -43.40 -0.58
N ARG A 8 -12.60 -42.68 0.53
CA ARG A 8 -13.87 -42.29 1.19
C ARG A 8 -14.85 -41.60 0.25
N LEU A 9 -14.37 -40.94 -0.80
CA LEU A 9 -15.18 -40.31 -1.84
C LEU A 9 -16.16 -41.30 -2.51
N TYR A 10 -15.73 -42.55 -2.75
CA TYR A 10 -16.56 -43.59 -3.39
C TYR A 10 -17.56 -44.25 -2.44
N SER A 11 -17.36 -44.10 -1.12
CA SER A 11 -18.27 -44.61 -0.09
C SER A 11 -19.23 -43.55 0.47
N LEU A 12 -19.18 -42.31 -0.02
CA LEU A 12 -20.08 -41.25 0.44
C LEU A 12 -21.51 -41.49 -0.06
N SER A 13 -22.47 -41.41 0.86
CA SER A 13 -23.88 -41.33 0.50
C SER A 13 -24.20 -40.01 -0.20
N LYS A 14 -25.26 -39.98 -1.03
CA LYS A 14 -25.73 -38.76 -1.72
C LYS A 14 -25.92 -37.58 -0.76
N ARG A 15 -26.43 -37.83 0.46
CA ARG A 15 -26.62 -36.80 1.50
C ARG A 15 -25.30 -36.22 2.00
N GLN A 16 -24.29 -37.06 2.21
CA GLN A 16 -22.97 -36.60 2.67
C GLN A 16 -22.25 -35.80 1.59
N PHE A 17 -22.35 -36.20 0.32
CA PHE A 17 -21.79 -35.45 -0.80
C PHE A 17 -22.39 -34.04 -0.90
N VAL A 18 -23.72 -33.93 -0.82
CA VAL A 18 -24.42 -32.63 -0.82
C VAL A 18 -24.00 -31.77 0.36
N LEU A 19 -23.83 -32.35 1.55
CA LEU A 19 -23.39 -31.62 2.75
C LEU A 19 -21.99 -31.04 2.56
N VAL A 20 -21.03 -31.82 2.05
CA VAL A 20 -19.67 -31.32 1.78
C VAL A 20 -19.70 -30.15 0.79
N PHE A 21 -20.47 -30.28 -0.30
CA PHE A 21 -20.58 -29.22 -1.29
C PHE A 21 -21.24 -27.95 -0.71
N PHE A 22 -22.27 -28.10 0.11
CA PHE A 22 -22.90 -26.98 0.80
C PHE A 22 -21.93 -26.30 1.78
N THR A 23 -21.17 -27.07 2.56
CA THR A 23 -20.16 -26.49 3.48
C THR A 23 -19.08 -25.73 2.72
N PHE A 24 -18.66 -26.22 1.55
CA PHE A 24 -17.71 -25.52 0.70
C PHE A 24 -18.28 -24.19 0.19
N ILE A 25 -19.50 -24.21 -0.36
CA ILE A 25 -20.17 -22.99 -0.83
C ILE A 25 -20.37 -22.00 0.32
N ALA A 26 -20.83 -22.45 1.48
CA ALA A 26 -21.03 -21.59 2.64
C ALA A 26 -19.70 -20.94 3.09
N GLY A 27 -18.61 -21.72 3.14
CA GLY A 27 -17.27 -21.19 3.45
C GLY A 27 -16.77 -20.18 2.41
N PHE A 28 -16.98 -20.47 1.12
CA PHE A 28 -16.63 -19.56 0.03
C PHE A 28 -17.41 -18.25 0.14
N LEU A 29 -18.73 -18.30 0.31
CA LEU A 29 -19.57 -17.12 0.46
C LEU A 29 -19.15 -16.30 1.69
N LEU A 30 -18.89 -16.95 2.81
CA LEU A 30 -18.41 -16.28 4.03
C LEU A 30 -17.10 -15.54 3.76
N SER A 31 -16.16 -16.15 3.04
CA SER A 31 -14.88 -15.50 2.67
C SER A 31 -15.08 -14.26 1.77
N VAL A 32 -16.01 -14.34 0.81
CA VAL A 32 -16.35 -13.21 -0.06
C VAL A 32 -16.99 -12.08 0.73
N PHE A 33 -17.95 -12.39 1.61
CA PHE A 33 -18.60 -11.39 2.46
C PHE A 33 -17.62 -10.71 3.41
N THR A 34 -16.67 -11.44 3.99
CA THR A 34 -15.62 -10.84 4.83
C THR A 34 -14.70 -9.91 4.05
N GLY A 35 -14.46 -10.18 2.76
CA GLY A 35 -13.72 -9.26 1.89
C GLY A 35 -14.49 -7.99 1.56
N PHE A 36 -15.81 -8.09 1.35
CA PHE A 36 -16.66 -6.94 1.03
C PHE A 36 -16.92 -6.03 2.24
N ALA A 37 -17.18 -6.61 3.41
CA ALA A 37 -17.44 -5.88 4.65
C ALA A 37 -16.14 -5.50 5.42
N GLY A 38 -14.98 -5.86 4.89
CA GLY A 38 -13.69 -5.62 5.52
C GLY A 38 -13.28 -4.14 5.52
N PRO A 39 -12.29 -3.78 6.35
CA PRO A 39 -11.69 -2.44 6.31
C PRO A 39 -11.03 -2.18 4.96
N ALA A 40 -10.95 -0.90 4.55
CA ALA A 40 -10.27 -0.51 3.32
C ALA A 40 -8.80 -0.98 3.34
N ILE A 41 -8.32 -1.51 2.20
CA ILE A 41 -6.97 -2.06 2.05
C ILE A 41 -5.91 -0.95 2.20
N ILE A 42 -6.16 0.22 1.61
CA ILE A 42 -5.23 1.34 1.58
C ILE A 42 -5.77 2.47 2.45
N SER A 43 -4.90 3.01 3.30
CA SER A 43 -5.14 4.27 4.03
C SER A 43 -4.36 5.39 3.36
N THR A 44 -5.04 6.50 3.09
CA THR A 44 -4.46 7.72 2.50
C THR A 44 -4.44 8.82 3.54
N THR A 45 -3.30 9.48 3.72
CA THR A 45 -3.13 10.64 4.60
C THR A 45 -2.61 11.81 3.78
N HIS A 46 -3.37 12.91 3.77
CA HIS A 46 -2.99 14.14 3.06
C HIS A 46 -2.07 14.98 3.95
N VAL A 47 -1.01 15.54 3.36
CA VAL A 47 -0.13 16.49 4.02
C VAL A 47 -0.55 17.89 3.59
N ASN A 48 -1.19 18.61 4.50
CA ASN A 48 -1.55 20.00 4.28
C ASN A 48 -0.37 20.93 4.60
N THR A 49 -0.46 22.18 4.18
CA THR A 49 0.57 23.23 4.35
C THR A 49 1.00 23.44 5.82
N SER A 50 0.13 23.12 6.79
CA SER A 50 0.41 23.16 8.23
C SER A 50 1.35 22.05 8.73
N HIS A 51 1.53 20.98 7.96
CA HIS A 51 2.41 19.85 8.29
C HIS A 51 3.81 20.01 7.69
N LEU A 52 4.04 21.09 6.93
CA LEU A 52 5.37 21.47 6.47
C LEU A 52 6.18 21.98 7.67
N SER A 53 7.41 21.50 7.79
CA SER A 53 8.33 21.94 8.85
C SER A 53 8.83 23.37 8.62
N GLU A 54 8.95 23.75 7.34
CA GLU A 54 9.42 25.05 6.89
C GLU A 54 8.63 25.45 5.63
N PRO A 55 8.36 26.75 5.42
CA PRO A 55 7.73 27.21 4.18
C PRO A 55 8.68 26.97 2.98
N PRO A 56 8.16 26.54 1.83
CA PRO A 56 8.99 26.31 0.65
C PRO A 56 9.49 27.64 0.07
N THR A 57 10.70 27.65 -0.50
CA THR A 57 11.24 28.84 -1.20
C THR A 57 10.44 29.19 -2.46
N SER A 58 9.85 28.20 -3.11
CA SER A 58 8.91 28.37 -4.22
C SER A 58 7.88 27.25 -4.20
N ILE A 59 6.62 27.58 -4.45
CA ILE A 59 5.53 26.60 -4.56
C ILE A 59 5.78 25.64 -5.73
N ALA A 60 6.52 26.06 -6.76
CA ALA A 60 6.79 25.20 -7.92
C ALA A 60 7.96 24.23 -7.70
N SER A 61 9.00 24.63 -6.95
CA SER A 61 10.23 23.81 -6.82
C SER A 61 10.49 23.24 -5.44
N GLY A 62 9.81 23.72 -4.39
CA GLY A 62 10.17 23.40 -3.02
C GLY A 62 11.45 24.14 -2.58
N PRO A 63 12.22 23.60 -1.61
CA PRO A 63 12.09 22.27 -1.01
C PRO A 63 10.89 22.16 -0.07
N PHE A 64 10.19 21.03 -0.12
CA PHE A 64 9.09 20.68 0.77
C PHE A 64 9.59 19.70 1.84
N LYS A 65 9.66 20.16 3.09
CA LYS A 65 10.10 19.35 4.23
C LYS A 65 8.90 19.01 5.11
N PHE A 66 8.67 17.73 5.35
CA PHE A 66 7.58 17.27 6.21
C PHE A 66 7.91 15.93 6.88
N PHE A 67 7.11 15.57 7.87
CA PHE A 67 7.19 14.28 8.54
C PHE A 67 6.15 13.32 7.98
N SER A 68 6.51 12.03 7.93
CA SER A 68 5.52 10.98 7.69
C SER A 68 4.50 10.92 8.83
N PRO A 69 3.31 10.36 8.60
CA PRO A 69 2.47 9.88 9.68
C PRO A 69 3.24 8.86 10.54
N VAL A 70 2.72 8.58 11.74
CA VAL A 70 3.26 7.50 12.57
C VAL A 70 2.91 6.18 11.91
N LEU A 71 3.93 5.35 11.71
CA LEU A 71 3.85 4.07 11.01
C LEU A 71 4.14 2.92 11.97
N SER A 72 3.66 1.75 11.58
CA SER A 72 3.90 0.47 12.24
C SER A 72 4.27 -0.59 11.19
N THR A 73 4.73 -1.75 11.64
CA THR A 73 4.98 -2.91 10.78
C THR A 73 3.71 -3.39 10.06
N PHE A 74 2.52 -3.12 10.60
CA PHE A 74 1.23 -3.44 9.98
C PHE A 74 0.90 -2.57 8.77
N ASN A 75 1.55 -1.43 8.59
CA ASN A 75 1.40 -0.60 7.39
C ASN A 75 2.11 -1.23 6.17
N GLN A 76 3.01 -2.18 6.40
CA GLN A 76 3.84 -2.95 5.45
C GLN A 76 4.72 -2.10 4.51
N GLN A 77 4.12 -1.22 3.71
CA GLN A 77 4.77 -0.35 2.72
C GLN A 77 4.15 1.05 2.72
N ILE A 78 4.91 2.02 2.20
CA ILE A 78 4.48 3.41 2.07
C ILE A 78 4.81 3.96 0.69
N TRP A 79 3.85 4.69 0.12
CA TRP A 79 4.03 5.51 -1.08
C TRP A 79 3.84 6.97 -0.72
N LEU A 80 4.74 7.80 -1.20
CA LEU A 80 4.57 9.25 -1.20
C LEU A 80 4.26 9.69 -2.63
N LEU A 81 3.09 10.30 -2.80
CA LEU A 81 2.65 10.88 -4.07
C LEU A 81 2.60 12.39 -3.95
N ALA A 82 2.91 13.08 -5.03
CA ALA A 82 2.76 14.52 -5.18
C ALA A 82 1.78 14.82 -6.31
N ASN A 83 0.75 15.59 -5.99
CA ASN A 83 -0.23 16.10 -6.94
C ASN A 83 0.05 17.58 -7.13
N LEU A 84 0.31 18.01 -8.36
CA LEU A 84 0.54 19.42 -8.67
C LEU A 84 -0.73 19.99 -9.29
N HIS A 85 -1.11 21.18 -8.84
CA HIS A 85 -2.25 21.92 -9.38
C HIS A 85 -1.74 23.05 -10.28
N ILE A 86 -2.10 23.00 -11.56
CA ILE A 86 -1.66 23.96 -12.57
C ILE A 86 -2.86 24.72 -13.14
N GLN A 87 -2.68 26.03 -13.31
CA GLN A 87 -3.62 26.86 -14.06
C GLN A 87 -3.25 26.86 -15.54
N ASN A 88 -3.85 25.93 -16.29
CA ASN A 88 -3.74 25.90 -17.73
C ASN A 88 -5.00 26.49 -18.38
N PRO A 89 -4.95 27.75 -18.88
CA PRO A 89 -6.10 28.40 -19.49
C PRO A 89 -6.48 27.82 -20.87
N THR A 90 -5.59 27.06 -21.51
CA THR A 90 -5.82 26.52 -22.87
C THR A 90 -6.50 25.16 -22.88
N GLY A 91 -6.48 24.44 -21.75
CA GLY A 91 -6.98 23.08 -21.66
C GLY A 91 -6.19 22.04 -22.48
N ALA A 92 -5.06 22.41 -23.08
CA ALA A 92 -4.22 21.50 -23.84
C ALA A 92 -3.43 20.54 -22.93
N THR A 93 -3.08 19.36 -23.44
CA THR A 93 -2.15 18.47 -22.73
C THR A 93 -0.76 19.10 -22.67
N PHE A 94 -0.19 19.16 -21.47
CA PHE A 94 1.13 19.74 -21.20
C PHE A 94 2.05 18.68 -20.59
N GLY A 95 3.28 18.62 -21.11
CA GLY A 95 4.32 17.70 -20.66
C GLY A 95 5.63 18.45 -20.45
N GLN A 96 6.17 18.45 -19.22
CA GLN A 96 7.44 19.13 -18.91
C GLN A 96 8.40 18.20 -18.17
N PRO A 97 9.63 17.99 -18.66
CA PRO A 97 10.65 17.28 -17.91
C PRO A 97 11.15 18.14 -16.73
N PHE A 98 11.38 17.49 -15.60
CA PHE A 98 11.94 18.08 -14.39
C PHE A 98 12.79 17.04 -13.65
N GLN A 99 13.65 17.51 -12.76
CA GLN A 99 14.47 16.66 -11.91
C GLN A 99 13.85 16.59 -10.51
N LEU A 100 13.51 15.38 -10.07
CA LEU A 100 12.98 15.09 -8.76
C LEU A 100 14.12 14.75 -7.81
N SER A 101 14.28 15.54 -6.76
CA SER A 101 15.29 15.35 -5.72
C SER A 101 14.62 15.01 -4.40
N VAL A 102 14.86 13.81 -3.86
CA VAL A 102 14.25 13.30 -2.62
C VAL A 102 15.33 12.92 -1.63
N THR A 103 15.25 13.45 -0.41
CA THR A 103 16.07 13.02 0.72
C THR A 103 15.17 12.53 1.85
N MET A 104 15.52 11.38 2.43
CA MET A 104 14.75 10.78 3.52
C MET A 104 15.67 10.39 4.67
N PHE A 105 15.23 10.73 5.87
CA PHE A 105 15.89 10.38 7.14
C PHE A 105 14.91 9.60 8.00
N ALA A 106 15.35 8.45 8.52
CA ALA A 106 14.55 7.73 9.50
C ALA A 106 14.86 8.26 10.90
N ILE A 107 13.81 8.43 11.71
CA ILE A 107 13.92 8.94 13.08
C ILE A 107 13.91 7.71 14.00
N GLY A 108 15.02 7.48 14.70
CA GLY A 108 15.13 6.41 15.68
C GLY A 108 14.32 6.70 16.94
N GLU A 109 14.18 5.70 17.82
CA GLU A 109 13.45 5.82 19.09
C GLU A 109 14.04 6.90 20.01
N ASP A 110 15.35 7.13 19.93
CA ASP A 110 16.06 8.15 20.71
C ASP A 110 15.87 9.59 20.15
N GLY A 111 15.04 9.76 19.12
CA GLY A 111 14.87 11.02 18.40
C GLY A 111 16.08 11.43 17.55
N ALA A 112 17.20 10.70 17.65
CA ALA A 112 18.34 10.83 16.78
C ALA A 112 17.96 10.39 15.35
N GLY A 113 18.11 11.31 14.40
CA GLY A 113 17.95 10.98 12.99
C GLY A 113 19.11 10.09 12.54
N SER A 114 18.80 8.92 11.99
CA SER A 114 19.78 8.12 11.27
C SER A 114 20.26 8.89 10.03
N ALA A 115 21.56 8.81 9.71
CA ALA A 115 22.11 9.44 8.52
C ALA A 115 21.42 8.90 7.26
N GLY A 116 21.07 9.81 6.34
CA GLY A 116 20.13 9.66 5.22
C GLY A 116 19.92 8.24 4.70
N LEU A 117 18.72 7.70 4.95
CA LEU A 117 18.31 6.37 4.52
C LEU A 117 18.27 6.23 2.99
N SER A 118 17.97 7.34 2.28
CA SER A 118 18.00 7.38 0.82
C SER A 118 18.07 8.82 0.31
N VAL A 119 18.98 9.07 -0.63
CA VAL A 119 19.02 10.27 -1.48
C VAL A 119 18.82 9.80 -2.91
N HIS A 120 17.72 10.20 -3.53
CA HIS A 120 17.40 9.86 -4.91
C HIS A 120 17.18 11.11 -5.73
N VAL A 121 17.89 11.18 -6.85
CA VAL A 121 17.70 12.20 -7.88
C VAL A 121 17.25 11.48 -9.15
N ARG A 122 16.10 11.85 -9.70
CA ARG A 122 15.51 11.16 -10.85
C ARG A 122 14.85 12.13 -11.79
N GLU A 123 15.11 12.00 -13.08
CA GLU A 123 14.38 12.74 -14.11
C GLU A 123 12.97 12.17 -14.26
N ARG A 124 11.99 13.07 -14.32
CA ARG A 124 10.57 12.76 -14.46
C ARG A 124 9.93 13.75 -15.42
N THR A 125 8.78 13.39 -15.96
CA THR A 125 7.98 14.29 -16.80
C THR A 125 6.66 14.53 -16.09
N LEU A 126 6.31 15.79 -15.91
CA LEU A 126 5.03 16.22 -15.39
C LEU A 126 4.03 16.19 -16.54
N LEU A 127 3.02 15.34 -16.45
CA LEU A 127 1.96 15.22 -17.45
C LEU A 127 0.64 15.75 -16.89
N CYS A 128 0.08 16.73 -17.57
CA CYS A 128 -1.17 17.38 -17.18
C CYS A 128 -2.15 17.34 -18.34
N HIS A 129 -3.34 16.78 -18.09
CA HIS A 129 -4.42 16.71 -19.05
C HIS A 129 -5.43 17.83 -18.78
N GLY A 130 -5.28 18.95 -19.48
CA GLY A 130 -6.17 20.10 -19.33
C GLY A 130 -5.87 20.97 -18.11
N GLN A 131 -6.93 21.50 -17.48
CA GLN A 131 -6.86 22.42 -16.35
C GLN A 131 -7.08 21.67 -15.02
N GLY A 132 -6.29 21.99 -13.99
CA GLY A 132 -6.49 21.52 -12.62
C GLY A 132 -5.35 20.64 -12.10
N TRP A 133 -5.71 19.55 -11.42
CA TRP A 133 -4.77 18.59 -10.86
C TRP A 133 -4.17 17.72 -11.96
N CYS A 134 -2.84 17.68 -12.01
CA CYS A 134 -2.11 16.81 -12.93
C CYS A 134 -2.07 15.36 -12.43
N GLU A 135 -1.50 14.47 -13.25
CA GLU A 135 -1.32 13.09 -12.84
C GLU A 135 -0.40 12.97 -11.61
N PRO A 136 -0.72 12.08 -10.66
CA PRO A 136 0.03 11.93 -9.43
C PRO A 136 1.46 11.43 -9.71
N ILE A 137 2.45 12.15 -9.19
CA ILE A 137 3.86 11.74 -9.31
C ILE A 137 4.22 10.87 -8.10
N VAL A 138 4.69 9.65 -8.36
CA VAL A 138 5.26 8.80 -7.30
C VAL A 138 6.64 9.32 -6.95
N VAL A 139 6.71 10.01 -5.80
CA VAL A 139 7.94 10.61 -5.26
C VAL A 139 8.85 9.53 -4.69
N LEU A 140 8.27 8.66 -3.87
CA LEU A 140 9.00 7.62 -3.15
C LEU A 140 8.10 6.41 -2.88
N HIS A 141 8.72 5.24 -2.82
CA HIS A 141 8.10 3.99 -2.40
C HIS A 141 9.08 3.21 -1.52
N LEU A 142 8.67 2.85 -0.30
CA LEU A 142 9.39 1.87 0.53
C LEU A 142 8.52 0.63 0.65
N GLY A 143 9.04 -0.51 0.19
CA GLY A 143 8.37 -1.80 0.30
C GLY A 143 8.46 -2.46 1.68
N TYR A 144 9.25 -1.89 2.60
CA TYR A 144 9.40 -2.38 3.97
C TYR A 144 9.62 -1.23 4.94
N LEU A 145 8.99 -1.29 6.10
CA LEU A 145 9.02 -0.28 7.14
C LEU A 145 9.77 -0.80 8.37
N GLU A 146 11.01 -0.32 8.55
CA GLU A 146 11.82 -0.62 9.74
C GLU A 146 11.64 0.42 10.86
N TYR A 147 11.26 1.65 10.48
CA TYR A 147 11.09 2.78 11.40
C TYR A 147 9.65 3.28 11.44
N THR A 148 9.28 3.87 12.58
CA THR A 148 7.92 4.36 12.84
C THR A 148 7.69 5.78 12.31
N LYS A 149 8.75 6.53 12.03
CA LYS A 149 8.65 7.91 11.57
C LYS A 149 9.81 8.31 10.66
N PHE A 150 9.49 9.02 9.60
CA PHE A 150 10.45 9.52 8.61
C PHE A 150 10.34 11.04 8.47
N ARG A 151 11.47 11.68 8.20
CA ARG A 151 11.55 13.05 7.71
C ARG A 151 11.90 13.00 6.23
N VAL A 152 11.07 13.63 5.40
CA VAL A 152 11.25 13.65 3.95
C VAL A 152 11.41 15.09 3.48
N SER A 153 12.37 15.32 2.58
CA SER A 153 12.52 16.56 1.83
C SER A 153 12.41 16.28 0.34
N VAL A 154 11.51 16.98 -0.35
CA VAL A 154 11.26 16.83 -1.79
C VAL A 154 11.53 18.15 -2.48
N SER A 155 12.25 18.13 -3.59
CA SER A 155 12.46 19.30 -4.46
C SER A 155 12.18 18.93 -5.91
N PHE A 156 11.55 19.86 -6.64
CA PHE A 156 11.24 19.73 -8.06
C PHE A 156 12.06 20.74 -8.85
N ASP A 157 13.26 20.33 -9.24
CA ASP A 157 14.19 21.17 -9.95
C ASP A 157 13.78 21.27 -11.44
N GLY A 158 13.65 22.49 -11.96
CA GLY A 158 13.21 22.74 -13.34
C GLY A 158 11.73 23.11 -13.52
N LEU A 159 10.91 23.11 -12.45
CA LEU A 159 9.50 23.54 -12.52
C LEU A 159 9.27 25.05 -12.27
N GLN A 160 10.33 25.84 -12.04
CA GLN A 160 10.21 27.26 -11.68
C GLN A 160 9.72 28.16 -12.83
N ASN A 161 10.13 27.86 -14.06
CA ASN A 161 9.87 28.70 -15.25
C ASN A 161 9.04 27.96 -16.30
N ILE A 162 7.99 27.26 -15.87
CA ILE A 162 7.11 26.53 -16.79
C ILE A 162 6.04 27.45 -17.40
N SER A 163 5.50 27.05 -18.56
CA SER A 163 4.51 27.84 -19.31
C SER A 163 3.22 28.13 -18.53
N TYR A 164 2.88 27.29 -17.55
CA TYR A 164 1.68 27.43 -16.73
C TYR A 164 2.05 27.35 -15.25
N PRO A 165 1.79 28.38 -14.44
CA PRO A 165 2.25 28.42 -13.05
C PRO A 165 1.60 27.31 -12.19
N VAL A 166 2.41 26.72 -11.32
CA VAL A 166 1.95 25.81 -10.26
C VAL A 166 1.36 26.64 -9.13
N ASN A 167 0.09 26.41 -8.80
CA ASN A 167 -0.60 27.14 -7.73
C ASN A 167 -0.52 26.44 -6.38
N ASP A 168 -0.55 25.11 -6.41
CA ASP A 168 -0.55 24.30 -5.22
C ASP A 168 0.10 22.95 -5.46
N VAL A 169 0.66 22.38 -4.40
CA VAL A 169 1.27 21.06 -4.40
C VAL A 169 0.75 20.32 -3.18
N GLN A 170 0.02 19.23 -3.42
CA GLN A 170 -0.51 18.38 -2.38
C GLN A 170 0.26 17.08 -2.32
N PHE A 171 0.69 16.69 -1.12
CA PHE A 171 1.33 15.40 -0.89
C PHE A 171 0.37 14.41 -0.24
N GLU A 172 0.43 13.17 -0.70
CA GLU A 172 -0.35 12.06 -0.17
C GLU A 172 0.57 10.93 0.26
N PHE A 173 0.43 10.50 1.52
CA PHE A 173 0.98 9.24 1.97
C PHE A 173 -0.08 8.15 1.82
N LYS A 174 0.23 7.13 1.04
CA LYS A 174 -0.56 5.89 0.97
C LYS A 174 0.18 4.80 1.72
N THR A 175 -0.54 4.02 2.51
CA THR A 175 -0.01 2.85 3.23
C THR A 175 -1.07 1.76 3.27
N TYR A 176 -0.71 0.51 3.59
CA TYR A 176 -1.75 -0.44 3.97
C TYR A 176 -2.40 -0.02 5.27
N ASN A 177 -3.70 -0.23 5.33
CA ASN A 177 -4.45 0.00 6.56
C ASN A 177 -4.03 -1.06 7.61
N PRO A 178 -3.55 -0.64 8.78
CA PRO A 178 -3.07 -1.58 9.80
C PRO A 178 -4.19 -2.51 10.30
N VAL A 179 -5.45 -2.03 10.31
CA VAL A 179 -6.60 -2.85 10.69
C VAL A 179 -6.85 -3.95 9.66
N PHE A 180 -6.73 -3.63 8.37
CA PHE A 180 -6.83 -4.62 7.31
C PHE A 180 -5.75 -5.68 7.43
N THR A 181 -4.48 -5.27 7.57
CA THR A 181 -3.36 -6.19 7.75
C THR A 181 -3.55 -7.08 8.98
N GLN A 182 -4.03 -6.55 10.09
CA GLN A 182 -4.27 -7.33 11.30
C GLN A 182 -5.32 -8.43 11.07
N VAL A 183 -6.44 -8.09 10.42
CA VAL A 183 -7.49 -9.07 10.08
C VAL A 183 -6.96 -10.11 9.10
N GLU A 184 -6.18 -9.71 8.10
CA GLU A 184 -5.53 -10.61 7.15
C GLU A 184 -4.61 -11.63 7.85
N VAL A 185 -3.78 -11.18 8.80
CA VAL A 185 -2.89 -12.05 9.57
C VAL A 185 -3.68 -13.07 10.39
N TRP A 186 -4.75 -12.64 11.07
CA TRP A 186 -5.62 -13.54 11.81
C TRP A 186 -6.30 -14.58 10.92
N PHE A 187 -6.78 -14.17 9.75
CA PHE A 187 -7.41 -15.08 8.79
C PHE A 187 -6.42 -16.11 8.26
N ARG A 188 -5.21 -15.69 7.87
CA ARG A 188 -4.14 -16.60 7.43
C ARG A 188 -3.74 -17.58 8.52
N PHE A 189 -3.61 -17.11 9.76
CA PHE A 189 -3.27 -17.96 10.89
C PHE A 189 -4.36 -19.01 11.15
N ALA A 190 -5.63 -18.61 11.20
CA ALA A 190 -6.74 -19.52 11.40
C ALA A 190 -6.83 -20.58 10.28
N PHE A 191 -6.65 -20.17 9.02
CA PHE A 191 -6.64 -21.07 7.87
C PHE A 191 -5.46 -22.07 7.93
N LEU A 192 -4.27 -21.60 8.30
CA LEU A 192 -3.09 -22.46 8.47
C LEU A 192 -3.31 -23.51 9.55
N VAL A 193 -3.84 -23.12 10.71
CA VAL A 193 -4.16 -24.06 11.80
C VAL A 193 -5.22 -25.09 11.35
N ALA A 194 -6.29 -24.63 10.71
CA ALA A 194 -7.35 -25.52 10.22
C ALA A 194 -6.82 -26.53 9.18
N THR A 195 -6.04 -26.07 8.20
CA THR A 195 -5.44 -26.94 7.17
C THR A 195 -4.43 -27.91 7.76
N PHE A 196 -3.64 -27.49 8.75
CA PHE A 196 -2.75 -28.37 9.50
C PHE A 196 -3.52 -29.49 10.22
N ILE A 197 -4.60 -29.16 10.93
CA ILE A 197 -5.46 -30.15 11.61
C ILE A 197 -6.04 -31.14 10.60
N VAL A 198 -6.62 -30.65 9.49
CA VAL A 198 -7.19 -31.51 8.44
C VAL A 198 -6.13 -32.44 7.85
N THR A 199 -4.92 -31.93 7.62
CA THR A 199 -3.79 -32.73 7.11
C THR A 199 -3.37 -33.81 8.10
N CYS A 200 -3.28 -33.49 9.39
CA CYS A 200 -2.98 -34.46 10.44
C CYS A 200 -4.06 -35.55 10.57
N LEU A 201 -5.35 -35.16 10.52
CA LEU A 201 -6.47 -36.11 10.54
C LEU A 201 -6.46 -37.01 9.29
N PHE A 202 -6.17 -36.45 8.12
CA PHE A 202 -6.03 -37.19 6.88
C PHE A 202 -4.88 -38.20 6.96
N ALA A 203 -3.69 -37.77 7.41
CA ALA A 203 -2.53 -38.63 7.59
C ALA A 203 -2.76 -39.75 8.62
N HIS A 204 -3.39 -39.42 9.76
CA HIS A 204 -3.78 -40.43 10.76
C HIS A 204 -4.79 -41.43 10.20
N THR A 205 -5.74 -40.96 9.40
CA THR A 205 -6.73 -41.82 8.74
C THR A 205 -6.04 -42.74 7.75
N LEU A 206 -5.07 -42.26 6.97
CA LEU A 206 -4.27 -43.10 6.06
C LEU A 206 -3.50 -44.19 6.79
N ARG A 207 -2.89 -43.89 7.95
CA ARG A 207 -2.15 -44.89 8.75
C ARG A 207 -3.03 -46.02 9.29
N LYS A 208 -4.33 -45.78 9.43
CA LYS A 208 -5.29 -46.77 9.92
C LYS A 208 -5.69 -47.79 8.85
N TYR A 209 -5.43 -47.50 7.57
CA TYR A 209 -5.61 -48.44 6.45
C TYR A 209 -4.27 -49.02 6.00
#